data_AF-A0AAP7L0A6-F1
#
_entry.id   AF-A0AAP7L0A6-F1
#
_cell.length_a   1.000
_cell.length_b   1.000
_cell.length_c   1.000
_cell.angle_alpha   90.00
_cell.angle_beta   90.00
_cell.angle_gamma   90.00
#
_symmetry.space_group_name_H-M   'P 1'
#
loop_
_entity.id
_entity.type
_entity.pdbx_description
1 polymer ?
#
loop_
_entity_poly.entity_id
_entity_poly.type
_entity_poly.pdbx_seq_one_letter_code
_entity_poly.pdbx_strand_id
1 'polypeptide(L)'
;MTASRLCRLATLGLLATSASAPALAQTPAIATRAEDLAALLARTAPKADRHVLQLAAQAMRCALLRPELGISGERLSVIDYSRPSTEPRLWVFDLAHQRLLFEEWVAHGRNSGENRTEHFSNRDGSYMSSLGVFTAQETYMGGNGYSLRLAGLEPGFNDRARERAIVIHGAPYVNPATAQLQGRLGRSLGCPAVRLSVARPLIDALRGGTMVFAYYPDQDWLKHSQLLGGQCGAQGTVATR
;
A
#
# COMPACT_ATOMS: atom_id res chain seq x y z
N MET A 1 -10.33 85.95 -50.60
CA MET A 1 -10.03 84.51 -50.73
C MET A 1 -8.93 84.19 -49.71
N THR A 2 -9.21 84.02 -48.41
CA THR A 2 -9.62 82.76 -47.71
C THR A 2 -8.72 81.59 -48.15
N ALA A 3 -8.05 80.80 -47.30
CA ALA A 3 -8.24 80.43 -45.91
C ALA A 3 -6.90 79.79 -45.43
N SER A 4 -6.43 80.07 -44.22
CA SER A 4 -6.70 79.34 -42.96
C SER A 4 -5.63 78.29 -42.63
N ARG A 5 -5.07 78.50 -41.43
CA ARG A 5 -4.11 77.66 -40.70
C ARG A 5 -4.79 76.35 -40.30
N LEU A 6 -4.10 75.21 -40.43
CA LEU A 6 -4.43 74.03 -39.64
C LEU A 6 -3.19 73.49 -38.93
N CYS A 7 -3.18 73.75 -37.62
CA CYS A 7 -2.39 73.10 -36.60
C CYS A 7 -2.80 71.62 -36.53
N ARG A 8 -1.88 70.68 -36.77
CA ARG A 8 -2.14 69.25 -36.53
C ARG A 8 -1.61 68.89 -35.14
N LEU A 9 -2.55 68.59 -34.24
CA LEU A 9 -2.28 68.08 -32.90
C LEU A 9 -1.60 66.71 -32.97
N ALA A 10 -0.61 66.54 -32.11
CA ALA A 10 0.01 65.27 -31.80
C ALA A 10 -0.99 64.36 -31.05
N THR A 11 -1.21 63.16 -31.58
CA THR A 11 -1.83 62.07 -30.82
C THR A 11 -0.74 61.08 -30.45
N LEU A 12 -0.23 61.19 -29.23
CA LEU A 12 0.57 60.15 -28.58
C LEU A 12 -0.37 58.96 -28.30
N GLY A 13 -0.28 57.91 -29.12
CA GLY A 13 -0.97 56.65 -28.85
C GLY A 13 -0.28 55.94 -27.69
N LEU A 14 -0.93 55.92 -26.51
CA LEU A 14 -0.54 55.03 -25.42
C LEU A 14 -0.86 53.58 -25.86
N LEU A 15 0.17 52.86 -26.29
CA LEU A 15 0.10 51.40 -26.41
C LEU A 15 0.05 50.83 -24.99
N ALA A 16 -1.16 50.50 -24.53
CA ALA A 16 -1.34 49.70 -23.33
C ALA A 16 -0.79 48.29 -23.60
N THR A 17 0.46 48.06 -23.21
CA THR A 17 1.04 46.72 -23.16
C THR A 17 0.33 45.95 -22.06
N SER A 18 -0.66 45.15 -22.43
CA SER A 18 -1.22 44.13 -21.54
C SER A 18 -0.11 43.12 -21.25
N ALA A 19 0.60 43.31 -20.14
CA ALA A 19 1.49 42.31 -19.59
C ALA A 19 0.62 41.14 -19.14
N SER A 20 0.45 40.15 -20.03
CA SER A 20 -0.11 38.86 -19.69
C SER A 20 0.77 38.25 -18.61
N ALA A 21 0.29 38.24 -17.37
CA ALA A 21 0.95 37.55 -16.28
C ALA A 21 1.22 36.10 -16.73
N PRO A 22 2.41 35.55 -16.47
CA PRO A 22 2.66 34.16 -16.79
C PRO A 22 1.66 33.33 -15.97
N ALA A 23 0.84 32.54 -16.67
CA ALA A 23 0.03 31.52 -16.03
C ALA A 23 0.98 30.65 -15.23
N LEU A 24 0.90 30.73 -13.90
CA LEU A 24 1.61 29.83 -13.01
C LEU A 24 1.31 28.41 -13.49
N ALA A 25 2.37 27.72 -13.90
CA ALA A 25 2.30 26.31 -14.26
C ALA A 25 1.65 25.57 -13.09
N GLN A 26 0.45 25.03 -13.30
CA GLN A 26 -0.17 24.13 -12.35
C GLN A 26 0.72 22.88 -12.28
N THR A 27 1.40 22.71 -11.17
CA THR A 27 2.15 21.50 -10.85
C THR A 27 1.16 20.33 -10.84
N PRO A 28 1.25 19.33 -11.73
CA PRO A 28 0.35 18.19 -11.69
C PRO A 28 0.95 17.16 -10.72
N ALA A 29 0.64 17.26 -9.43
CA ALA A 29 0.86 16.19 -8.45
C ALA A 29 0.12 16.49 -7.13
N ILE A 30 -1.19 16.74 -7.19
CA ILE A 30 -2.00 16.68 -5.98
C ILE A 30 -2.08 15.19 -5.61
N ALA A 31 -1.55 14.85 -4.43
CA ALA A 31 -1.65 13.51 -3.84
C ALA A 31 -3.01 12.89 -4.15
N THR A 32 -3.02 11.74 -4.82
CA THR A 32 -4.25 10.99 -5.11
C THR A 32 -5.03 10.87 -3.82
N ARG A 33 -6.28 11.37 -3.78
CA ARG A 33 -7.10 11.23 -2.59
C ARG A 33 -7.30 9.73 -2.32
N ALA A 34 -7.43 9.35 -1.05
CA ALA A 34 -7.57 7.94 -0.68
C ALA A 34 -8.79 7.32 -1.39
N GLU A 35 -9.84 8.10 -1.61
CA GLU A 35 -11.05 7.72 -2.31
C GLU A 35 -10.80 7.41 -3.80
N ASP A 36 -9.99 8.22 -4.47
CA ASP A 36 -9.64 8.03 -5.89
C ASP A 36 -8.80 6.76 -6.08
N LEU A 37 -7.82 6.56 -5.18
CA LEU A 37 -7.02 5.34 -5.15
C LEU A 37 -7.90 4.12 -4.86
N ALA A 38 -8.76 4.17 -3.85
CA ALA A 38 -9.68 3.08 -3.53
C ALA A 38 -10.57 2.71 -4.73
N ALA A 39 -11.08 3.72 -5.46
CA ALA A 39 -11.87 3.49 -6.67
C ALA A 39 -11.04 2.82 -7.78
N LEU A 40 -9.77 3.21 -7.97
CA LEU A 40 -8.86 2.55 -8.89
C LEU A 40 -8.61 1.08 -8.51
N LEU A 41 -8.31 0.82 -7.25
CA LEU A 41 -8.09 -0.54 -6.74
C LEU A 41 -9.33 -1.42 -6.94
N ALA A 42 -10.51 -0.92 -6.62
CA ALA A 42 -11.77 -1.67 -6.77
C ALA A 42 -12.12 -1.95 -8.24
N ARG A 43 -11.75 -1.08 -9.18
CA ARG A 43 -11.92 -1.33 -10.63
C ARG A 43 -10.95 -2.39 -11.13
N THR A 44 -9.71 -2.39 -10.64
CA THR A 44 -8.64 -3.28 -11.10
C THR A 44 -8.68 -4.67 -10.46
N ALA A 45 -9.22 -4.79 -9.24
CA ALA A 45 -9.43 -6.06 -8.53
C ALA A 45 -10.89 -6.19 -8.05
N PRO A 46 -11.86 -6.45 -8.95
CA PRO A 46 -13.28 -6.50 -8.59
C PRO A 46 -13.65 -7.64 -7.63
N LYS A 47 -12.78 -8.63 -7.45
CA LYS A 47 -12.94 -9.73 -6.49
C LYS A 47 -12.39 -9.42 -5.09
N ALA A 48 -11.65 -8.32 -4.93
CA ALA A 48 -11.17 -7.88 -3.62
C ALA A 48 -12.28 -7.11 -2.89
N ASP A 49 -12.29 -7.19 -1.56
CA ASP A 49 -13.29 -6.49 -0.76
C ASP A 49 -13.09 -4.97 -0.84
N ARG A 50 -14.15 -4.23 -1.18
CA ARG A 50 -14.08 -2.78 -1.39
C ARG A 50 -13.70 -2.01 -0.13
N HIS A 51 -14.18 -2.46 1.04
CA HIS A 51 -13.86 -1.81 2.31
C HIS A 51 -12.38 -2.02 2.66
N VAL A 52 -11.85 -3.23 2.44
CA VAL A 52 -10.41 -3.51 2.61
C VAL A 52 -9.56 -2.64 1.68
N LEU A 53 -9.96 -2.47 0.41
CA LEU A 53 -9.26 -1.60 -0.52
C LEU A 53 -9.31 -0.11 -0.12
N GLN A 54 -10.42 0.35 0.47
CA GLN A 54 -10.51 1.71 1.03
C GLN A 54 -9.53 1.91 2.18
N LEU A 55 -9.43 0.95 3.11
CA LEU A 55 -8.47 1.00 4.20
C LEU A 55 -7.03 0.96 3.70
N ALA A 56 -6.73 0.10 2.73
CA ALA A 56 -5.41 0.02 2.11
C ALA A 56 -5.03 1.34 1.41
N ALA A 57 -5.97 1.98 0.71
CA ALA A 57 -5.76 3.28 0.08
C ALA A 57 -5.52 4.39 1.10
N GLN A 58 -6.27 4.39 2.21
CA GLN A 58 -6.07 5.32 3.32
C GLN A 58 -4.67 5.13 3.95
N ALA A 59 -4.28 3.89 4.22
CA ALA A 59 -2.95 3.55 4.73
C ALA A 59 -1.83 4.01 3.79
N MET A 60 -1.98 3.77 2.48
CA MET A 60 -1.02 4.22 1.48
C MET A 60 -0.88 5.75 1.49
N ARG A 61 -2.00 6.49 1.47
CA ARG A 61 -1.97 7.95 1.58
C ARG A 61 -1.21 8.41 2.82
N CYS A 62 -1.51 7.84 3.98
CA CYS A 62 -0.88 8.22 5.23
C CYS A 62 0.61 7.84 5.30
N ALA A 63 1.03 6.77 4.64
CA ALA A 63 2.44 6.42 4.56
C ALA A 63 3.22 7.32 3.59
N LEU A 64 2.63 7.71 2.47
CA LEU A 64 3.29 8.60 1.50
C LEU A 64 3.49 10.02 2.04
N LEU A 65 2.67 10.44 3.02
CA LEU A 65 2.89 11.69 3.77
C LEU A 65 4.03 11.60 4.80
N ARG A 66 4.61 10.42 4.99
CA ARG A 66 5.66 10.12 5.98
C ARG A 66 6.86 9.45 5.30
N PRO A 67 7.73 10.23 4.62
CA PRO A 67 8.86 9.70 3.86
C PRO A 67 9.82 8.82 4.68
N GLU A 68 9.90 9.04 5.99
CA GLU A 68 10.69 8.25 6.93
C GLU A 68 10.28 6.76 7.01
N LEU A 69 9.06 6.41 6.58
CA LEU A 69 8.58 5.02 6.53
C LEU A 69 9.13 4.23 5.33
N GLY A 70 9.79 4.90 4.39
CA GLY A 70 10.46 4.27 3.25
C GLY A 70 9.52 3.58 2.27
N ILE A 71 8.26 4.02 2.18
CA ILE A 71 7.28 3.49 1.25
C ILE A 71 7.42 4.13 -0.14
N SER A 72 7.51 3.29 -1.16
CA SER A 72 7.36 3.67 -2.56
C SER A 72 5.89 3.70 -2.96
N GLY A 73 5.47 4.76 -3.66
CA GLY A 73 4.11 4.94 -4.17
C GLY A 73 3.82 4.24 -5.50
N GLU A 74 4.77 3.47 -6.05
CA GLU A 74 4.60 2.84 -7.37
C GLU A 74 3.74 1.58 -7.35
N ARG A 75 3.72 0.87 -6.21
CA ARG A 75 3.01 -0.39 -6.04
C ARG A 75 2.35 -0.48 -4.67
N LEU A 76 1.30 -1.28 -4.58
CA LEU A 76 0.60 -1.60 -3.34
C LEU A 76 0.28 -3.09 -3.32
N SER A 77 0.55 -3.76 -2.21
CA SER A 77 0.18 -5.14 -1.95
C SER A 77 -0.87 -5.18 -0.83
N VAL A 78 -1.95 -5.93 -1.03
CA VAL A 78 -3.06 -6.06 -0.08
C VAL A 78 -3.26 -7.54 0.21
N ILE A 79 -3.13 -7.96 1.47
CA ILE A 79 -3.48 -9.29 1.96
C ILE A 79 -4.75 -9.15 2.80
N ASP A 80 -5.79 -9.91 2.47
CA ASP A 80 -7.04 -9.97 3.23
C ASP A 80 -7.14 -11.30 3.99
N TYR A 81 -6.72 -11.31 5.25
CA TYR A 81 -6.79 -12.48 6.10
C TYR A 81 -8.21 -12.81 6.61
N SER A 82 -9.21 -11.93 6.38
CA SER A 82 -10.61 -12.25 6.67
C SER A 82 -11.17 -13.33 5.73
N ARG A 83 -10.50 -13.53 4.58
CA ARG A 83 -10.82 -14.58 3.61
C ARG A 83 -10.19 -15.93 3.97
N PRO A 84 -10.86 -17.05 3.66
CA PRO A 84 -10.29 -18.37 3.86
C PRO A 84 -9.03 -18.56 3.02
N SER A 85 -8.07 -19.33 3.55
CA SER A 85 -6.81 -19.64 2.88
C SER A 85 -6.99 -20.40 1.56
N THR A 86 -8.12 -21.07 1.37
CA THR A 86 -8.48 -21.80 0.15
C THR A 86 -8.79 -20.89 -1.04
N GLU A 87 -8.91 -19.58 -0.84
CA GLU A 87 -9.18 -18.60 -1.89
C GLU A 87 -8.01 -17.64 -2.09
N PRO A 88 -7.87 -17.04 -3.29
CA PRO A 88 -6.99 -15.90 -3.49
C PRO A 88 -7.35 -14.77 -2.52
N ARG A 89 -6.35 -14.27 -1.83
CA ARG A 89 -6.49 -13.23 -0.79
C ARG A 89 -5.29 -12.28 -0.72
N LEU A 90 -4.48 -12.26 -1.78
CA LEU A 90 -3.42 -11.30 -2.02
C LEU A 90 -3.64 -10.64 -3.37
N TRP A 91 -3.59 -9.32 -3.40
CA TRP A 91 -3.61 -8.51 -4.61
C TRP A 91 -2.40 -7.59 -4.63
N VAL A 92 -1.72 -7.52 -5.77
CA VAL A 92 -0.61 -6.59 -5.96
C VAL A 92 -0.91 -5.71 -7.16
N PHE A 93 -0.88 -4.41 -6.93
CA PHE A 93 -1.25 -3.38 -7.88
C PHE A 93 -0.01 -2.65 -8.38
N ASP A 94 0.05 -2.44 -9.68
CA ASP A 94 0.95 -1.50 -10.35
C ASP A 94 0.20 -0.17 -10.47
N LEU A 95 0.51 0.76 -9.57
CA LEU A 95 -0.22 2.03 -9.47
C LEU A 95 0.19 2.99 -10.58
N ALA A 96 1.44 2.90 -11.04
CA ALA A 96 1.94 3.68 -12.17
C ALA A 96 1.21 3.33 -13.48
N HIS A 97 0.97 2.03 -13.72
CA HIS A 97 0.29 1.56 -14.92
C HIS A 97 -1.18 1.19 -14.69
N GLN A 98 -1.73 1.48 -13.51
CA GLN A 98 -3.15 1.30 -13.16
C GLN A 98 -3.68 -0.12 -13.44
N ARG A 99 -2.92 -1.16 -13.08
CA ARG A 99 -3.28 -2.55 -13.36
C ARG A 99 -3.00 -3.49 -12.20
N LEU A 100 -3.70 -4.62 -12.18
CA LEU A 100 -3.44 -5.71 -11.26
C LEU A 100 -2.29 -6.57 -11.81
N LEU A 101 -1.26 -6.82 -10.98
CA LEU A 101 -0.14 -7.70 -11.30
C LEU A 101 -0.38 -9.13 -10.81
N PHE A 102 -0.96 -9.27 -9.61
CA PHE A 102 -1.16 -10.57 -8.97
C PHE A 102 -2.51 -10.65 -8.26
N GLU A 103 -3.19 -11.79 -8.40
CA GLU A 103 -4.30 -12.28 -7.57
C GLU A 103 -3.88 -13.67 -7.08
N GLU A 104 -3.57 -13.83 -5.79
CA GLU A 104 -2.79 -14.98 -5.31
C GLU A 104 -3.25 -15.54 -3.95
N TRP A 105 -2.99 -16.82 -3.73
CA TRP A 105 -3.16 -17.51 -2.46
C TRP A 105 -2.02 -17.19 -1.50
N VAL A 106 -2.35 -16.92 -0.24
CA VAL A 106 -1.37 -16.69 0.83
C VAL A 106 -1.69 -17.60 2.02
N ALA A 107 -0.73 -18.39 2.46
CA ALA A 107 -0.77 -19.09 3.74
C ALA A 107 -0.40 -18.16 4.90
N HIS A 108 -0.94 -18.47 6.07
CA HIS A 108 -0.72 -17.75 7.32
C HIS A 108 0.04 -18.62 8.34
N GLY A 109 0.41 -18.04 9.49
CA GLY A 109 1.08 -18.76 10.57
C GLY A 109 0.22 -19.86 11.19
N ARG A 110 0.83 -21.00 11.57
CA ARG A 110 0.11 -22.19 12.05
C ARG A 110 -0.76 -21.97 13.28
N ASN A 111 -0.41 -21.00 14.12
CA ASN A 111 -1.17 -20.68 15.33
C ASN A 111 -2.22 -19.59 15.08
N SER A 112 -2.34 -19.07 13.86
CA SER A 112 -3.34 -18.04 13.53
C SER A 112 -4.72 -18.60 13.21
N GLY A 113 -4.90 -19.93 13.14
CA GLY A 113 -6.17 -20.57 12.78
C GLY A 113 -5.98 -21.70 11.78
N GLU A 114 -7.09 -22.31 11.36
CA GLU A 114 -7.11 -23.43 10.39
C GLU A 114 -7.27 -22.93 8.95
N ASN A 115 -8.47 -22.99 8.35
CA ASN A 115 -8.70 -22.41 7.02
C ASN A 115 -8.79 -20.89 7.08
N ARG A 116 -9.41 -20.36 8.15
CA ARG A 116 -9.49 -18.93 8.42
C ARG A 116 -8.37 -18.51 9.35
N THR A 117 -7.95 -17.26 9.21
CA THR A 117 -6.95 -16.63 10.07
C THR A 117 -7.72 -15.82 11.11
N GLU A 118 -7.72 -16.26 12.36
CA GLU A 118 -8.55 -15.74 13.46
C GLU A 118 -7.71 -15.08 14.56
N HIS A 119 -6.42 -15.41 14.63
CA HIS A 119 -5.50 -14.92 15.66
C HIS A 119 -4.24 -14.32 15.05
N PHE A 120 -3.77 -13.24 15.66
CA PHE A 120 -2.57 -12.52 15.23
C PHE A 120 -1.71 -12.21 16.43
N SER A 121 -0.41 -12.04 16.20
CA SER A 121 0.50 -11.67 17.28
C SER A 121 1.72 -10.96 16.76
N ASN A 122 2.20 -10.02 17.56
CA ASN A 122 3.50 -9.37 17.41
C ASN A 122 4.58 -10.00 18.30
N ARG A 123 4.27 -11.08 19.02
CA ARG A 123 5.21 -11.73 19.95
C ARG A 123 6.11 -12.73 19.22
N ASP A 124 7.39 -12.72 19.56
CA ASP A 124 8.32 -13.72 19.08
C ASP A 124 7.94 -15.14 19.53
N GLY A 125 8.22 -16.14 18.69
CA GLY A 125 7.84 -17.53 18.92
C GLY A 125 6.32 -17.82 18.92
N SER A 126 5.45 -16.84 18.64
CA SER A 126 3.99 -17.04 18.60
C SER A 126 3.53 -17.95 17.46
N TYR A 127 4.29 -18.00 16.37
CA TYR A 127 3.93 -18.66 15.11
C TYR A 127 2.61 -18.19 14.48
N MET A 128 2.18 -16.98 14.84
CA MET A 128 1.01 -16.30 14.30
C MET A 128 1.45 -15.24 13.28
N SER A 129 0.62 -14.98 12.27
CA SER A 129 0.81 -13.83 11.38
C SER A 129 0.58 -12.50 12.11
N SER A 130 1.08 -11.41 11.54
CA SER A 130 0.84 -10.05 12.00
C SER A 130 -0.08 -9.31 11.03
N LEU A 131 -0.87 -8.38 11.59
CA LEU A 131 -1.67 -7.41 10.83
C LEU A 131 -0.89 -6.11 10.59
N GLY A 132 -1.50 -5.17 9.89
CA GLY A 132 -0.98 -3.83 9.73
C GLY A 132 -0.16 -3.64 8.46
N VAL A 133 0.58 -2.55 8.45
CA VAL A 133 1.36 -2.09 7.30
C VAL A 133 2.81 -2.49 7.46
N PHE A 134 3.38 -3.03 6.39
CA PHE A 134 4.80 -3.36 6.30
C PHE A 134 5.44 -2.65 5.11
N THR A 135 6.72 -2.36 5.24
CA THR A 135 7.59 -2.00 4.12
C THR A 135 8.32 -3.26 3.64
N ALA A 136 8.21 -3.56 2.34
CA ALA A 136 9.01 -4.59 1.68
C ALA A 136 10.45 -4.10 1.45
N GLN A 137 11.42 -4.74 2.09
CA GLN A 137 12.81 -4.28 2.11
C GLN A 137 13.70 -5.12 1.19
N GLU A 138 14.84 -5.60 1.69
CA GLU A 138 15.79 -6.39 0.92
C GLU A 138 15.37 -7.86 0.77
N THR A 139 15.86 -8.47 -0.30
CA THR A 139 15.70 -9.90 -0.58
C THR A 139 16.94 -10.66 -0.12
N TYR A 140 16.76 -11.92 0.25
CA TYR A 140 17.87 -12.81 0.59
C TYR A 140 17.56 -14.26 0.21
N MET A 141 18.59 -15.10 0.21
CA MET A 141 18.45 -16.55 0.07
C MET A 141 18.58 -17.19 1.45
N GLY A 142 17.58 -17.95 1.89
CA GLY A 142 17.57 -18.65 3.18
C GLY A 142 16.93 -20.04 3.09
N GLY A 143 16.54 -20.61 4.23
CA GLY A 143 15.93 -21.94 4.30
C GLY A 143 14.61 -22.08 3.52
N ASN A 144 13.88 -20.97 3.32
CA ASN A 144 12.68 -20.90 2.48
C ASN A 144 12.98 -20.56 1.01
N GLY A 145 14.26 -20.55 0.61
CA GLY A 145 14.70 -20.07 -0.70
C GLY A 145 14.71 -18.55 -0.81
N TYR A 146 14.46 -18.04 -2.02
CA TYR A 146 14.40 -16.60 -2.30
C TYR A 146 13.24 -15.97 -1.52
N SER A 147 13.57 -15.02 -0.63
CA SER A 147 12.63 -14.46 0.33
C SER A 147 12.78 -12.93 0.42
N LEU A 148 11.69 -12.25 0.76
CA LEU A 148 11.61 -10.80 0.90
C LEU A 148 11.34 -10.41 2.35
N ARG A 149 12.25 -9.63 2.95
CA ARG A 149 12.10 -9.20 4.34
C ARG A 149 11.07 -8.09 4.47
N LEU A 150 10.31 -8.15 5.57
CA LEU A 150 9.31 -7.16 5.93
C LEU A 150 9.75 -6.42 7.20
N ALA A 151 9.61 -5.10 7.20
CA ALA A 151 9.61 -4.29 8.42
C ALA A 151 8.17 -3.82 8.70
N GLY A 152 7.68 -4.04 9.91
CA GLY A 152 6.38 -3.53 10.32
C GLY A 152 6.44 -2.05 10.71
N LEU A 153 5.38 -1.32 10.38
CA LEU A 153 5.26 0.12 10.58
C LEU A 153 4.22 0.50 11.65
N GLU A 154 3.62 -0.48 12.31
CA GLU A 154 2.50 -0.29 13.24
C GLU A 154 2.92 -0.78 14.64
N PRO A 155 3.32 0.14 15.54
CA PRO A 155 3.77 -0.19 16.88
C PRO A 155 2.75 -1.04 17.65
N GLY A 156 3.22 -2.10 18.29
CA GLY A 156 2.38 -3.05 19.03
C GLY A 156 1.77 -4.15 18.17
N PHE A 157 1.57 -3.92 16.87
CA PHE A 157 0.91 -4.87 15.96
C PHE A 157 1.90 -5.66 15.09
N ASN A 158 2.93 -5.00 14.57
CA ASN A 158 3.89 -5.64 13.68
C ASN A 158 5.32 -5.08 13.72
N ASP A 159 5.63 -4.13 14.59
CA ASP A 159 6.96 -3.53 14.73
C ASP A 159 8.08 -4.56 15.02
N ARG A 160 7.75 -5.74 15.54
CA ARG A 160 8.71 -6.84 15.76
C ARG A 160 8.87 -7.78 14.57
N ALA A 161 8.31 -7.47 13.40
CA ALA A 161 8.35 -8.32 12.21
C ALA A 161 9.78 -8.75 11.83
N ARG A 162 10.74 -7.83 11.97
CA ARG A 162 12.16 -8.10 11.69
C ARG A 162 12.78 -9.08 12.67
N GLU A 163 12.58 -8.85 13.97
CA GLU A 163 13.05 -9.73 15.05
C GLU A 163 12.48 -11.14 14.88
N ARG A 164 11.21 -11.22 14.45
CA ARG A 164 10.46 -12.46 14.24
C ARG A 164 10.75 -13.14 12.89
N ALA A 165 11.70 -12.61 12.13
CA ALA A 165 12.05 -13.10 10.79
C ALA A 165 10.84 -13.27 9.86
N ILE A 166 9.88 -12.33 9.91
CA ILE A 166 8.70 -12.33 9.03
C ILE A 166 9.12 -11.88 7.63
N VAL A 167 8.85 -12.74 6.65
CA VAL A 167 9.26 -12.56 5.25
C VAL A 167 8.15 -13.04 4.32
N ILE A 168 8.10 -12.53 3.10
CA ILE A 168 7.33 -13.17 2.01
C ILE A 168 8.23 -14.22 1.35
N HIS A 169 7.73 -15.44 1.20
CA HIS A 169 8.48 -16.53 0.57
C HIS A 169 7.56 -17.52 -0.16
N GLY A 170 8.15 -18.33 -1.04
CA GLY A 170 7.45 -19.44 -1.67
C GLY A 170 7.40 -20.67 -0.77
N ALA A 171 6.33 -21.47 -0.87
CA ALA A 171 6.24 -22.73 -0.14
C ALA A 171 5.46 -23.81 -0.92
N PRO A 172 5.95 -25.06 -0.95
CA PRO A 172 5.23 -26.18 -1.61
C PRO A 172 3.85 -26.44 -0.99
N TYR A 173 3.68 -26.13 0.30
CA TYR A 173 2.43 -26.34 1.03
C TYR A 173 1.35 -25.29 0.70
N VAL A 174 1.70 -24.28 -0.11
CA VAL A 174 0.72 -23.37 -0.72
C VAL A 174 0.32 -23.99 -2.06
N ASN A 175 -0.64 -24.90 -2.02
CA ASN A 175 -1.13 -25.62 -3.18
C ASN A 175 -2.66 -25.62 -3.19
N PRO A 176 -3.32 -24.92 -4.14
CA PRO A 176 -4.77 -24.86 -4.21
C PRO A 176 -5.45 -26.22 -4.41
N ALA A 177 -4.84 -27.15 -5.14
CA ALA A 177 -5.40 -28.49 -5.35
C ALA A 177 -5.40 -29.28 -4.03
N THR A 178 -4.30 -29.23 -3.27
CA THR A 178 -4.26 -29.84 -1.93
C THR A 178 -5.24 -29.14 -0.98
N ALA A 179 -5.39 -27.82 -1.10
CA ALA A 179 -6.33 -27.06 -0.28
C ALA A 179 -7.80 -27.44 -0.50
N GLN A 180 -8.19 -27.77 -1.73
CA GLN A 180 -9.51 -28.29 -2.05
C GLN A 180 -9.80 -29.63 -1.36
N LEU A 181 -8.78 -30.49 -1.22
CA LEU A 181 -8.94 -31.80 -0.59
C LEU A 181 -8.94 -31.72 0.95
N GLN A 182 -8.06 -30.90 1.52
CA GLN A 182 -7.88 -30.82 2.98
C GLN A 182 -8.68 -29.71 3.66
N GLY A 183 -9.35 -28.86 2.88
CA GLY A 183 -10.16 -27.73 3.37
C GLY A 183 -9.36 -26.50 3.84
N ARG A 184 -8.03 -26.46 3.66
CA ARG A 184 -7.16 -25.30 3.99
C ARG A 184 -5.83 -25.35 3.25
N LEU A 185 -5.05 -24.28 3.21
CA LEU A 185 -3.63 -24.37 2.81
C LEU A 185 -2.78 -24.99 3.94
N GLY A 186 -1.53 -25.34 3.60
CA GLY A 186 -0.49 -25.46 4.61
C GLY A 186 -0.25 -24.13 5.32
N ARG A 187 0.48 -24.16 6.43
CA ARG A 187 0.68 -23.00 7.31
C ARG A 187 2.16 -22.78 7.61
N SER A 188 2.57 -21.52 7.68
CA SER A 188 3.93 -21.10 7.98
C SER A 188 4.15 -20.94 9.49
N LEU A 189 5.27 -20.33 9.89
CA LEU A 189 5.54 -19.90 11.28
C LEU A 189 5.25 -18.40 11.50
N GLY A 190 4.39 -17.80 10.67
CA GLY A 190 3.96 -16.39 10.77
C GLY A 190 4.08 -15.63 9.45
N CYS A 191 5.00 -16.05 8.60
CA CYS A 191 5.26 -15.48 7.28
C CYS A 191 4.05 -15.59 6.32
N PRO A 192 3.75 -14.55 5.53
CA PRO A 192 2.91 -14.69 4.35
C PRO A 192 3.63 -15.56 3.30
N ALA A 193 3.18 -16.80 3.13
CA ALA A 193 3.77 -17.72 2.16
C ALA A 193 2.88 -17.86 0.92
N VAL A 194 3.49 -17.87 -0.27
CA VAL A 194 2.79 -17.97 -1.57
C VAL A 194 3.19 -19.24 -2.32
N ARG A 195 2.52 -19.52 -3.45
CA ARG A 195 2.90 -20.61 -4.35
C ARG A 195 4.35 -20.46 -4.81
N LEU A 196 5.09 -21.57 -4.86
CA LEU A 196 6.49 -21.59 -5.32
C LEU A 196 6.68 -20.97 -6.71
N SER A 197 5.78 -21.28 -7.65
CA SER A 197 5.85 -20.78 -9.04
C SER A 197 5.67 -19.26 -9.16
N VAL A 198 5.08 -18.62 -8.15
CA VAL A 198 4.79 -17.18 -8.14
C VAL A 198 5.75 -16.40 -7.25
N ALA A 199 6.42 -17.08 -6.31
CA ALA A 199 7.26 -16.45 -5.31
C ALA A 199 8.31 -15.49 -5.87
N ARG A 200 9.10 -15.92 -6.87
CA ARG A 200 10.15 -15.07 -7.46
C ARG A 200 9.58 -13.83 -8.17
N PRO A 201 8.68 -13.93 -9.16
CA PRO A 201 8.14 -12.74 -9.83
C PRO A 201 7.37 -11.83 -8.87
N LEU A 202 6.69 -12.37 -7.86
CA LEU A 202 6.03 -11.58 -6.82
C LEU A 202 7.05 -10.81 -5.97
N ILE A 203 8.09 -11.48 -5.46
CA ILE A 203 9.14 -10.85 -4.65
C ILE A 203 9.85 -9.75 -5.45
N ASP A 204 10.17 -10.02 -6.72
CA ASP A 204 10.80 -9.05 -7.61
C ASP A 204 9.88 -7.83 -7.87
N ALA A 205 8.56 -8.03 -7.87
CA ALA A 205 7.60 -6.93 -7.96
C ALA A 205 7.46 -6.13 -6.64
N LEU A 206 7.68 -6.75 -5.48
CA LEU A 206 7.46 -6.11 -4.17
C LEU A 206 8.71 -5.46 -3.56
N ARG A 207 9.91 -5.96 -3.87
CA ARG A 207 11.16 -5.40 -3.32
C ARG A 207 11.31 -3.90 -3.62
N GLY A 208 12.02 -3.19 -2.75
CA GLY A 208 12.35 -1.77 -2.97
C GLY A 208 11.34 -0.78 -2.38
N GLY A 209 10.74 -1.10 -1.23
CA GLY A 209 9.91 -0.17 -0.45
C GLY A 209 8.41 -0.28 -0.73
N THR A 210 7.94 -1.31 -1.44
CA THR A 210 6.49 -1.47 -1.67
C THR A 210 5.75 -1.65 -0.34
N MET A 211 4.59 -1.02 -0.21
CA MET A 211 3.69 -1.25 0.92
C MET A 211 3.05 -2.64 0.83
N VAL A 212 3.08 -3.38 1.94
CA VAL A 212 2.24 -4.56 2.16
C VAL A 212 1.23 -4.25 3.25
N PHE A 213 -0.05 -4.21 2.90
CA PHE A 213 -1.17 -3.99 3.81
C PHE A 213 -1.81 -5.34 4.16
N ALA A 214 -1.66 -5.81 5.40
CA ALA A 214 -2.23 -7.07 5.87
C ALA A 214 -3.44 -6.81 6.78
N TYR A 215 -4.62 -7.15 6.27
CA TYR A 215 -5.90 -6.85 6.88
C TYR A 215 -6.56 -8.04 7.57
N TYR A 216 -7.20 -7.77 8.70
CA TYR A 216 -8.29 -8.54 9.30
C TYR A 216 -9.17 -7.55 10.09
N PRO A 217 -10.47 -7.77 10.29
CA PRO A 217 -11.36 -6.87 11.03
C PRO A 217 -11.11 -6.85 12.56
N ASP A 218 -9.84 -6.77 12.96
CA ASP A 218 -9.42 -6.64 14.35
C ASP A 218 -9.74 -5.23 14.86
N GLN A 219 -10.63 -5.13 15.83
CA GLN A 219 -11.12 -3.85 16.33
C GLN A 219 -10.06 -3.05 17.09
N ASP A 220 -9.08 -3.73 17.68
CA ASP A 220 -8.01 -3.06 18.42
C ASP A 220 -7.04 -2.38 17.44
N TRP A 221 -6.60 -3.11 16.42
CA TRP A 221 -5.77 -2.57 15.35
C TRP A 221 -6.48 -1.46 14.57
N LEU A 222 -7.74 -1.65 14.17
CA LEU A 222 -8.49 -0.63 13.42
C LEU A 222 -8.64 0.69 14.18
N LYS A 223 -8.72 0.66 15.52
CA LYS A 223 -8.84 1.86 16.36
C LYS A 223 -7.51 2.56 16.61
N HIS A 224 -6.42 1.79 16.77
CA HIS A 224 -5.13 2.31 17.21
C HIS A 224 -4.10 2.47 16.09
N SER A 225 -4.41 2.01 14.87
CA SER A 225 -3.55 2.18 13.70
C SER A 225 -3.26 3.65 13.42
N GLN A 226 -1.97 3.97 13.30
CA GLN A 226 -1.53 5.33 12.95
C GLN A 226 -1.68 5.60 11.46
N LEU A 227 -1.87 4.57 10.65
CA LEU A 227 -2.01 4.65 9.19
C LEU A 227 -3.48 4.64 8.72
N LEU A 228 -4.44 4.31 9.60
CA LEU A 228 -5.87 4.29 9.23
C LEU A 228 -6.66 5.50 9.75
N GLY A 229 -6.15 6.26 10.71
CA GLY A 229 -6.81 7.45 11.24
C GLY A 229 -6.97 8.58 10.22
N GLY A 230 -8.04 9.39 10.34
CA GLY A 230 -8.39 10.44 9.38
C GLY A 230 -7.37 11.58 9.21
N GLN A 231 -6.46 11.75 10.20
CA GLN A 231 -5.35 12.72 10.15
C GLN A 231 -3.98 12.04 10.01
N CYS A 232 -3.92 10.76 9.60
CA CYS A 232 -2.67 10.02 9.41
C CYS A 232 -1.74 10.04 10.64
N GLY A 233 -2.31 10.09 11.84
CA GLY A 233 -1.56 10.12 13.10
C GLY A 233 -1.00 11.49 13.51
N ALA A 234 -1.41 12.60 12.87
CA ALA A 234 -0.87 13.94 13.12
C ALA A 234 -1.19 14.59 14.50
N GLN A 235 -1.61 13.83 15.52
CA GLN A 235 -1.90 14.36 16.86
C GLN A 235 -0.74 14.23 17.87
N GLY A 236 0.48 13.93 17.42
CA GLY A 236 1.58 13.52 18.31
C GLY A 236 2.66 14.55 18.68
N THR A 237 2.65 15.78 18.16
CA THR A 237 3.70 16.76 18.50
C THR A 237 3.17 18.19 18.50
N VAL A 238 2.41 18.56 19.54
CA VAL A 238 2.53 19.92 20.08
C VAL A 238 3.68 19.86 21.07
N ALA A 239 4.89 20.17 20.60
CA ALA A 239 5.99 20.46 21.48
C ALA A 239 5.63 21.73 22.26
N THR A 240 5.19 21.58 23.50
CA THR A 240 5.22 22.65 24.48
C THR A 240 6.67 23.08 24.65
N ARG A 241 6.97 24.28 24.14
CA ARG A 241 8.16 25.06 24.53
C ARG A 241 7.98 25.57 25.95
#